data_AF-A0A5C6C084-F1
#
_entry.id   AF-A0A5C6C084-F1
#
_cell.length_a   1.000
_cell.length_b   1.000
_cell.length_c   1.000
_cell.angle_alpha   90.00
_cell.angle_beta   90.00
_cell.angle_gamma   90.00
#
_symmetry.space_group_name_H-M   'P 1'
#
loop_
_entity.id
_entity.type
_entity.pdbx_description
1 polymer ?
#
loop_
_entity_poly.entity_id
_entity_poly.type
_entity_poly.pdbx_seq_one_letter_code
_entity_poly.pdbx_strand_id
1 'polypeptide(L)'
;MTSTMTNPFQSMHSISSNRVSDPSNPGQQNQSGVPHRRGVPHRRGVPRRGRARRAVAAAEFAVCLPILVLLVFGAIEASSFIFLKQALSVAAYEGAREAALNNSTSTAAKDRAANILAARNVQGFEVRFPDGDPNAVQRGNEISVEVVAPTQPNSPLAGQFVSNRDLVARVVMLKE
;
A
#
# COMPACT_ATOMS: atom_id res chain seq x y z
N MET A 1 -44.84 -28.90 -28.33
CA MET A 1 -46.01 -29.12 -27.46
C MET A 1 -45.93 -28.08 -26.34
N THR A 2 -46.46 -26.88 -26.58
CA THR A 2 -47.81 -26.43 -26.19
C THR A 2 -47.92 -26.22 -24.68
N SER A 3 -47.93 -24.95 -24.24
CA SER A 3 -49.10 -24.39 -23.55
C SER A 3 -48.86 -22.94 -23.17
N THR A 4 -49.34 -22.08 -24.07
CA THR A 4 -49.91 -20.77 -23.79
C THR A 4 -51.12 -20.98 -22.87
N MET A 5 -51.21 -20.25 -21.75
CA MET A 5 -52.51 -19.92 -21.16
C MET A 5 -52.49 -18.51 -20.60
N THR A 6 -53.03 -17.62 -21.41
CA THR A 6 -53.57 -16.30 -21.13
C THR A 6 -54.86 -16.40 -20.31
N ASN A 7 -55.31 -15.22 -19.84
CA ASN A 7 -56.68 -14.81 -19.54
C ASN A 7 -57.21 -14.98 -18.09
N PRO A 8 -58.29 -14.27 -17.70
CA PRO A 8 -58.67 -12.88 -18.04
C PRO A 8 -59.40 -12.12 -16.88
N PHE A 9 -59.77 -10.86 -17.16
CA PHE A 9 -61.06 -10.22 -16.82
C PHE A 9 -61.48 -9.92 -15.36
N GLN A 10 -61.69 -8.61 -15.08
CA GLN A 10 -63.00 -7.94 -14.84
C GLN A 10 -63.61 -8.20 -13.46
N SER A 11 -63.71 -7.19 -12.60
CA SER A 11 -64.72 -6.13 -12.57
C SER A 11 -66.14 -6.64 -12.37
N MET A 12 -66.81 -6.01 -11.40
CA MET A 12 -68.23 -5.67 -11.32
C MET A 12 -69.07 -6.32 -10.21
N HIS A 13 -69.72 -5.38 -9.50
CA HIS A 13 -71.03 -5.43 -8.85
C HIS A 13 -71.24 -6.31 -7.62
N SER A 14 -71.50 -5.64 -6.50
CA SER A 14 -72.79 -5.85 -5.86
C SER A 14 -73.45 -4.50 -5.52
N ILE A 15 -74.61 -4.30 -6.12
CA ILE A 15 -75.64 -3.35 -5.71
C ILE A 15 -76.62 -4.15 -4.85
N SER A 16 -76.93 -3.66 -3.66
CA SER A 16 -78.09 -4.09 -2.84
C SER A 16 -78.46 -2.90 -1.95
N SER A 17 -79.40 -2.06 -2.38
CA SER A 17 -80.86 -2.15 -2.18
C SER A 17 -81.32 -1.89 -0.73
N ASN A 18 -81.90 -0.69 -0.57
CA ASN A 18 -83.00 -0.30 0.31
C ASN A 18 -83.03 -0.76 1.78
N ARG A 19 -83.02 0.24 2.68
CA ARG A 19 -84.12 0.40 3.63
C ARG A 19 -84.33 1.86 4.04
N VAL A 20 -85.52 2.34 3.70
CA VAL A 20 -86.20 3.50 4.26
C VAL A 20 -86.52 3.22 5.73
N SER A 21 -86.20 4.17 6.60
CA SER A 21 -87.02 4.52 7.78
C SER A 21 -86.48 5.81 8.39
N ASP A 22 -87.08 6.93 7.98
CA ASP A 22 -87.19 8.15 8.78
C ASP A 22 -88.07 7.82 9.98
N PRO A 23 -87.60 8.12 11.20
CA PRO A 23 -88.50 8.83 12.08
C PRO A 23 -87.78 9.97 12.79
N SER A 24 -88.37 11.15 12.66
CA SER A 24 -88.46 12.16 13.71
C SER A 24 -87.11 12.69 14.20
N ASN A 25 -86.67 13.75 13.53
CA ASN A 25 -85.93 14.84 14.17
C ASN A 25 -86.81 15.50 15.25
N PRO A 26 -86.35 15.52 16.51
CA PRO A 26 -86.48 16.75 17.26
C PRO A 26 -85.13 17.14 17.88
N GLY A 27 -84.66 18.32 17.50
CA GLY A 27 -84.09 19.24 18.48
C GLY A 27 -82.57 19.37 18.52
N GLN A 28 -82.16 20.59 18.18
CA GLN A 28 -81.22 21.40 18.97
C GLN A 28 -79.75 20.94 18.94
N GLN A 29 -78.91 21.64 18.16
CA GLN A 29 -78.18 22.82 18.66
C GLN A 29 -77.40 22.51 19.95
N ASN A 30 -76.13 22.14 19.81
CA ASN A 30 -75.09 22.80 20.59
C ASN A 30 -73.73 22.70 19.89
N GLN A 31 -73.33 23.79 19.26
CA GLN A 31 -71.94 24.04 18.93
C GLN A 31 -71.33 24.78 20.12
N SER A 32 -70.43 24.13 20.86
CA SER A 32 -69.49 24.82 21.74
C SER A 32 -68.16 24.08 21.68
N GLY A 33 -67.14 24.78 21.22
CA GLY A 33 -65.93 24.22 20.65
C GLY A 33 -65.02 23.48 21.62
N VAL A 34 -64.34 22.47 21.09
CA VAL A 34 -63.10 21.94 21.64
C VAL A 34 -62.11 21.83 20.49
N PRO A 35 -60.95 22.49 20.53
CA PRO A 35 -59.95 22.37 19.48
C PRO A 35 -59.31 20.99 19.52
N HIS A 36 -59.63 20.15 18.54
CA HIS A 36 -58.90 18.92 18.26
C HIS A 36 -57.59 19.28 17.53
N ARG A 37 -56.53 19.64 18.27
CA ARG A 37 -55.17 19.61 17.71
C ARG A 37 -54.12 19.12 18.69
N ARG A 38 -53.48 18.04 18.22
CA ARG A 38 -52.04 17.71 18.28
C ARG A 38 -51.50 17.03 19.52
N GLY A 39 -50.95 15.84 19.26
CA GLY A 39 -49.93 15.21 20.09
C GLY A 39 -49.69 13.75 19.73
N VAL A 40 -49.32 13.42 18.49
CA VAL A 40 -48.76 12.09 18.22
C VAL A 40 -47.39 12.05 18.89
N PRO A 41 -47.09 11.10 19.80
CA PRO A 41 -45.77 11.03 20.41
C PRO A 41 -44.75 10.72 19.31
N HIS A 42 -43.88 11.69 19.02
CA HIS A 42 -42.67 11.46 18.25
C HIS A 42 -41.85 10.41 18.98
N ARG A 43 -41.81 9.19 18.46
CA ARG A 43 -40.79 8.19 18.82
C ARG A 43 -39.43 8.83 18.61
N ARG A 44 -38.81 9.34 19.68
CA ARG A 44 -37.39 9.70 19.69
C ARG A 44 -36.63 8.42 19.37
N GLY A 45 -36.18 8.30 18.12
CA GLY A 45 -35.31 7.21 17.72
C GLY A 45 -34.10 7.20 18.65
N VAL A 46 -33.91 6.08 19.35
CA VAL A 46 -32.72 5.88 20.20
C VAL A 46 -31.50 6.12 19.32
N PRO A 47 -30.59 7.05 19.67
CA PRO A 47 -29.42 7.33 18.86
C PRO A 47 -28.65 6.02 18.66
N ARG A 48 -28.36 5.69 17.41
CA ARG A 48 -27.64 4.46 17.03
C ARG A 48 -26.21 4.52 17.59
N ARG A 49 -26.04 4.09 18.84
CA ARG A 49 -24.76 3.97 19.58
C ARG A 49 -23.66 3.25 18.78
N GLY A 50 -24.04 2.37 17.85
CA GLY A 50 -23.11 1.71 16.94
C GLY A 50 -22.48 2.64 15.89
N ARG A 51 -23.22 3.65 15.40
CA ARG A 51 -22.70 4.59 14.38
C ARG A 51 -21.74 5.62 14.96
N ALA A 52 -22.02 6.09 16.17
CA ALA A 52 -21.13 7.01 16.89
C ALA A 52 -19.77 6.36 17.19
N ARG A 53 -19.75 5.10 17.66
CA ARG A 53 -18.50 4.36 17.92
C ARG A 53 -17.66 4.12 16.66
N ARG A 54 -18.30 3.84 15.52
CA ARG A 54 -17.63 3.70 14.22
C ARG A 54 -17.02 5.01 13.71
N ALA A 55 -17.69 6.15 13.96
CA ALA A 55 -17.18 7.46 13.56
C ALA A 55 -15.93 7.86 14.36
N VAL A 56 -15.90 7.55 15.66
CA VAL A 56 -14.72 7.77 16.52
C VAL A 56 -13.55 6.91 16.07
N ALA A 57 -13.76 5.61 15.85
CA ALA A 57 -12.71 4.71 15.35
C ALA A 57 -12.14 5.15 13.99
N ALA A 58 -12.98 5.68 13.10
CA ALA A 58 -12.51 6.24 11.82
C ALA A 58 -11.63 7.48 12.01
N ALA A 59 -11.94 8.33 12.98
CA ALA A 59 -11.14 9.51 13.31
C ALA A 59 -9.78 9.13 13.92
N GLU A 60 -9.76 8.15 14.83
CA GLU A 60 -8.51 7.61 15.39
C GLU A 60 -7.62 7.02 14.29
N PHE A 61 -8.21 6.23 13.39
CA PHE A 61 -7.48 5.67 12.26
C PHE A 61 -6.95 6.74 11.30
N ALA A 62 -7.72 7.80 11.03
CA ALA A 62 -7.29 8.89 10.17
C ALA A 62 -6.04 9.62 10.71
N VAL A 63 -5.90 9.70 12.03
CA VAL A 63 -4.73 10.31 12.68
C VAL A 63 -3.53 9.34 12.73
N CYS A 64 -3.77 8.05 12.96
CA CYS A 64 -2.69 7.05 13.02
C CYS A 64 -2.14 6.65 11.65
N LEU A 65 -2.98 6.60 10.61
CA LEU A 65 -2.64 6.09 9.30
C LEU A 65 -1.42 6.81 8.67
N PRO A 66 -1.30 8.16 8.68
CA PRO A 66 -0.15 8.84 8.10
C PRO A 66 1.18 8.38 8.70
N ILE A 67 1.24 8.19 10.02
CA ILE A 67 2.45 7.74 10.72
C ILE A 67 2.78 6.30 10.35
N LEU A 68 1.78 5.41 10.35
CA LEU A 68 1.97 4.01 9.99
C LEU A 68 2.46 3.86 8.54
N VAL A 69 1.88 4.63 7.62
CA VAL A 69 2.27 4.66 6.21
C VAL A 69 3.73 5.10 6.06
N LEU A 70 4.12 6.18 6.74
CA LEU A 70 5.51 6.65 6.71
C LEU A 70 6.48 5.62 7.31
N LEU A 71 6.11 4.95 8.40
CA LEU A 71 6.96 3.94 9.02
C LEU A 71 7.13 2.72 8.12
N VAL A 72 6.06 2.24 7.48
CA VAL A 72 6.10 1.08 6.60
C VAL A 72 6.95 1.38 5.36
N PHE A 73 6.66 2.46 4.64
CA PHE A 73 7.42 2.81 3.45
C PHE A 73 8.86 3.23 3.79
N GLY A 74 9.07 3.92 4.90
CA GLY A 74 10.41 4.24 5.40
C GLY A 74 11.22 2.99 5.73
N ALA A 75 10.60 1.97 6.33
CA ALA A 75 11.27 0.69 6.59
C ALA A 75 11.60 -0.09 5.32
N ILE A 76 10.69 -0.12 4.34
CA ILE A 76 10.93 -0.73 3.02
C ILE A 76 12.12 -0.03 2.34
N GLU A 77 12.16 1.29 2.37
CA GLU A 77 13.24 2.07 1.76
C GLU A 77 14.58 1.85 2.46
N ALA A 78 14.57 1.92 3.80
CA ALA A 78 15.76 1.69 4.61
C ALA A 78 16.32 0.28 4.41
N SER A 79 15.46 -0.74 4.38
CA SER A 79 15.88 -2.12 4.12
C SER A 79 16.49 -2.28 2.73
N SER A 80 15.97 -1.58 1.73
CA SER A 80 16.52 -1.60 0.36
C SER A 80 17.93 -1.00 0.30
N PHE A 81 18.17 0.12 1.00
CA PHE A 81 19.52 0.72 1.08
C PHE A 81 20.51 -0.12 1.87
N ILE A 82 20.06 -0.73 2.97
CA ILE A 82 20.89 -1.66 3.76
C ILE A 82 21.27 -2.88 2.91
N PHE A 83 20.29 -3.46 2.20
CA PHE A 83 20.52 -4.57 1.30
C PHE A 83 21.52 -4.21 0.20
N LEU A 84 21.33 -3.07 -0.47
CA LEU A 84 22.23 -2.59 -1.51
C LEU A 84 23.65 -2.42 -0.97
N LYS A 85 23.81 -1.74 0.17
CA LYS A 85 25.13 -1.53 0.79
C LYS A 85 25.80 -2.86 1.12
N GLN A 86 25.06 -3.83 1.65
CA GLN A 86 25.58 -5.16 1.97
C GLN A 86 25.96 -5.94 0.71
N ALA A 87 25.18 -5.84 -0.36
CA ALA A 87 25.50 -6.43 -1.65
C ALA A 87 26.82 -5.89 -2.21
N LEU A 88 27.00 -4.57 -2.18
CA LEU A 88 28.24 -3.92 -2.61
C LEU A 88 29.45 -4.35 -1.76
N SER A 89 29.30 -4.41 -0.43
CA SER A 89 30.38 -4.85 0.46
C SER A 89 30.82 -6.29 0.19
N VAL A 90 29.88 -7.22 -0.01
CA VAL A 90 30.22 -8.62 -0.31
C VAL A 90 30.86 -8.73 -1.70
N ALA A 91 30.34 -8.02 -2.70
CA ALA A 91 30.93 -8.00 -4.03
C ALA A 91 32.35 -7.41 -4.04
N ALA A 92 32.58 -6.31 -3.31
CA ALA A 92 33.89 -5.70 -3.16
C ALA A 92 34.87 -6.66 -2.47
N TYR A 93 34.43 -7.37 -1.43
CA TYR A 93 35.25 -8.35 -0.73
C TYR A 93 35.69 -9.51 -1.62
N GLU A 94 34.75 -10.10 -2.35
CA GLU A 94 35.03 -11.22 -3.24
C GLU A 94 35.86 -10.79 -4.46
N GLY A 95 35.62 -9.58 -4.99
CA GLY A 95 36.45 -8.99 -6.03
C GLY A 95 37.87 -8.70 -5.54
N ALA A 96 38.03 -8.18 -4.31
CA ALA A 96 39.34 -7.95 -3.70
C ALA A 96 40.10 -9.25 -3.46
N ARG A 97 39.40 -10.29 -2.98
CA ARG A 97 39.98 -11.62 -2.78
C ARG A 97 40.49 -12.22 -4.09
N GLU A 98 39.72 -12.08 -5.17
CA GLU A 98 40.17 -12.50 -6.49
C GLU A 98 41.36 -11.66 -6.97
N ALA A 99 41.31 -10.34 -6.80
CA ALA A 99 42.38 -9.42 -7.21
C ALA A 99 43.70 -9.64 -6.45
N ALA A 100 43.64 -10.13 -5.21
CA ALA A 100 44.79 -10.40 -4.37
C ALA A 100 45.64 -11.59 -4.86
N LEU A 101 45.12 -12.48 -5.72
CA LEU A 101 45.88 -13.66 -6.18
C LEU A 101 47.04 -13.26 -7.11
N ASN A 102 48.17 -13.98 -7.01
CA ASN A 102 49.43 -13.71 -7.74
C ASN A 102 49.31 -13.57 -9.27
N ASN A 103 48.29 -14.16 -9.91
CA ASN A 103 48.10 -14.12 -11.37
C ASN A 103 46.70 -13.62 -11.78
N SER A 104 46.03 -12.89 -10.89
CA SER A 104 44.68 -12.36 -11.16
C SER A 104 44.72 -11.08 -11.98
N THR A 105 43.65 -10.88 -12.75
CA THR A 105 43.46 -9.72 -13.63
C THR A 105 42.33 -8.82 -13.13
N SER A 106 42.34 -7.55 -13.54
CA SER A 106 41.17 -6.67 -13.35
C SER A 106 39.87 -7.27 -13.89
N THR A 107 39.93 -7.98 -15.02
CA THR A 107 38.74 -8.65 -15.60
C THR A 107 38.22 -9.74 -14.67
N ALA A 108 39.08 -10.65 -14.21
CA ALA A 108 38.67 -11.74 -13.31
C ALA A 108 38.05 -11.21 -12.00
N ALA A 109 38.67 -10.20 -11.39
CA ALA A 109 38.16 -9.57 -10.18
C ALA A 109 36.84 -8.82 -10.42
N LYS A 110 36.70 -8.10 -11.55
CA LYS A 110 35.45 -7.45 -11.96
C LYS A 110 34.34 -8.47 -12.17
N ASP A 111 34.62 -9.56 -12.88
CA ASP A 111 33.67 -10.63 -13.16
C ASP A 111 33.20 -11.30 -11.87
N ARG A 112 34.12 -11.56 -10.94
CA ARG A 112 33.79 -12.10 -9.62
C ARG A 112 32.82 -11.21 -8.86
N ALA A 113 33.10 -9.92 -8.78
CA ALA A 113 32.22 -8.95 -8.14
C ALA A 113 30.87 -8.82 -8.88
N ALA A 114 30.90 -8.73 -10.21
CA ALA A 114 29.71 -8.60 -11.05
C ALA A 114 28.78 -9.81 -10.92
N ASN A 115 29.30 -11.03 -10.82
CA ASN A 115 28.50 -12.24 -10.62
C ASN A 115 27.69 -12.18 -9.32
N ILE A 116 28.26 -11.62 -8.25
CA ILE A 116 27.56 -11.46 -6.95
C ILE A 116 26.48 -10.39 -7.06
N LEU A 117 26.77 -9.27 -7.72
CA LEU A 117 25.83 -8.17 -7.89
C LEU A 117 24.66 -8.57 -8.80
N ALA A 118 24.94 -9.32 -9.88
CA ALA A 118 23.94 -9.89 -10.76
C ALA A 118 23.05 -10.90 -10.02
N ALA A 119 23.63 -11.81 -9.22
CA ALA A 119 22.86 -12.75 -8.41
C ALA A 119 21.96 -12.05 -7.37
N ARG A 120 22.35 -10.85 -6.94
CA ARG A 120 21.57 -10.00 -6.02
C ARG A 120 20.66 -9.00 -6.72
N ASN A 121 20.56 -9.05 -8.05
CA ASN A 121 19.79 -8.15 -8.89
C ASN A 121 20.12 -6.65 -8.68
N VAL A 122 21.39 -6.33 -8.39
CA VAL A 122 21.84 -4.94 -8.31
C VAL A 122 21.98 -4.36 -9.72
N GLN A 123 21.46 -3.15 -9.92
CA GLN A 123 21.42 -2.46 -11.21
C GLN A 123 22.38 -1.27 -11.24
N GLY A 124 22.93 -0.99 -12.43
CA GLY A 124 23.73 0.22 -12.68
C GLY A 124 25.02 0.32 -11.86
N PHE A 125 25.59 -0.82 -11.46
CA PHE A 125 26.81 -0.83 -10.65
C PHE A 125 28.08 -0.65 -11.49
N GLU A 126 29.15 -0.24 -10.81
CA GLU A 126 30.50 -0.14 -11.37
C GLU A 126 31.52 -0.73 -10.39
N VAL A 127 32.52 -1.44 -10.91
CA VAL A 127 33.64 -1.99 -10.14
C VAL A 127 34.93 -1.30 -10.58
N ARG A 128 35.64 -0.69 -9.63
CA ARG A 128 36.82 0.15 -9.82
C ARG A 128 38.00 -0.39 -9.00
N PHE A 129 39.20 -0.06 -9.45
CA PHE A 129 40.46 -0.33 -8.75
C PHE A 129 41.19 1.01 -8.52
N PRO A 130 40.94 1.70 -7.39
CA PRO A 130 41.47 3.04 -7.13
C PRO A 130 43.00 3.12 -7.19
N ASP A 131 43.68 2.06 -6.78
CA ASP A 131 45.15 2.02 -6.67
C ASP A 131 45.84 1.50 -7.95
N GLY A 132 45.07 1.24 -9.02
CA GLY A 132 45.57 0.75 -10.30
C GLY A 132 45.16 -0.69 -10.63
N ASP A 133 45.62 -1.18 -11.77
CA ASP A 133 45.25 -2.52 -12.27
C ASP A 133 45.83 -3.64 -11.39
N PRO A 134 45.03 -4.62 -10.92
CA PRO A 134 45.50 -5.79 -10.19
C PRO A 134 46.68 -6.55 -10.79
N ASN A 135 46.88 -6.45 -12.11
CA ASN A 135 48.02 -7.06 -12.81
C ASN A 135 49.35 -6.36 -12.50
N ALA A 136 49.32 -5.06 -12.20
CA ALA A 136 50.52 -4.24 -12.01
C ALA A 136 50.93 -4.15 -10.52
N VAL A 137 50.06 -4.54 -9.60
CA VAL A 137 50.33 -4.51 -8.16
C VAL A 137 51.26 -5.67 -7.80
N GLN A 138 52.42 -5.34 -7.23
CA GLN A 138 53.38 -6.33 -6.76
C GLN A 138 52.88 -7.05 -5.51
N ARG A 139 53.30 -8.31 -5.37
CA ARG A 139 53.13 -9.11 -4.16
C ARG A 139 53.56 -8.35 -2.91
N GLY A 140 52.75 -8.41 -1.85
CA GLY A 140 52.98 -7.74 -0.59
C GLY A 140 52.51 -6.28 -0.54
N ASN A 141 52.08 -5.70 -1.66
CA ASN A 141 51.45 -4.38 -1.68
C ASN A 141 49.92 -4.50 -1.53
N GLU A 142 49.32 -3.41 -1.08
CA GLU A 142 47.86 -3.31 -0.96
C GLU A 142 47.21 -3.19 -2.34
N ILE A 143 46.01 -3.78 -2.44
CA ILE A 143 45.11 -3.62 -3.56
C ILE A 143 43.72 -3.29 -3.04
N SER A 144 43.13 -2.20 -3.52
CA SER A 144 41.75 -1.86 -3.22
C SER A 144 40.79 -2.16 -4.38
N VAL A 145 39.62 -2.67 -4.02
CA VAL A 145 38.47 -2.84 -4.91
C VAL A 145 37.34 -2.00 -4.37
N GLU A 146 36.80 -1.15 -5.24
CA GLU A 146 35.68 -0.28 -4.94
C GLU A 146 34.50 -0.63 -5.83
N VAL A 147 33.33 -0.84 -5.23
CA VAL A 147 32.08 -1.13 -5.93
C VAL A 147 31.09 -0.02 -5.63
N VAL A 148 30.52 0.56 -6.68
CA VAL A 148 29.58 1.68 -6.62
C VAL A 148 28.26 1.27 -7.26
N ALA A 149 27.12 1.68 -6.69
CA ALA A 149 25.83 1.60 -7.36
C ALA A 149 24.89 2.73 -6.94
N PRO A 150 24.09 3.28 -7.87
CA PRO A 150 23.10 4.30 -7.57
C PRO A 150 21.91 3.70 -6.80
N THR A 151 21.34 4.46 -5.86
CA THR A 151 20.16 4.02 -5.09
C THR A 151 18.90 4.00 -5.93
N GLN A 152 18.76 4.89 -6.92
CA GLN A 152 17.50 5.08 -7.65
C GLN A 152 16.97 3.84 -8.40
N PRO A 153 17.77 3.08 -9.18
CA PRO A 153 17.28 1.85 -9.82
C PRO A 153 17.23 0.64 -8.86
N ASN A 154 17.79 0.77 -7.66
CA ASN A 154 17.91 -0.31 -6.67
C ASN A 154 16.96 -0.15 -5.49
N SER A 155 16.01 0.78 -5.58
CA SER A 155 15.03 1.03 -4.54
C SER A 155 13.59 1.01 -5.11
N PRO A 156 12.62 0.48 -4.35
CA PRO A 156 11.21 0.50 -4.72
C PRO A 156 10.59 1.90 -4.79
N LEU A 157 11.06 2.87 -3.99
CA LEU A 157 10.43 4.20 -3.86
C LEU A 157 11.36 5.36 -4.27
N ALA A 158 12.67 5.13 -4.36
CA ALA A 158 13.65 6.17 -4.68
C ALA A 158 13.42 6.80 -6.06
N GLY A 159 12.88 6.04 -7.03
CA GLY A 159 12.58 6.57 -8.36
C GLY A 159 11.61 7.76 -8.39
N GLN A 160 10.87 8.03 -7.32
CA GLN A 160 9.86 9.10 -7.27
C GLN A 160 9.94 10.05 -6.06
N PHE A 161 10.50 9.61 -4.92
CA PHE A 161 10.40 10.37 -3.65
C PHE A 161 11.73 10.65 -2.94
N VAL A 162 12.82 9.93 -3.27
CA VAL A 162 14.11 10.06 -2.57
C VAL A 162 15.22 10.39 -3.56
N SER A 163 16.08 11.36 -3.24
CA SER A 163 17.18 11.75 -4.12
C SER A 163 18.12 10.58 -4.42
N ASN A 164 18.51 10.43 -5.69
CA ASN A 164 19.51 9.45 -6.10
C ASN A 164 20.84 9.72 -5.39
N ARG A 165 21.47 8.66 -4.88
CA ARG A 165 22.80 8.70 -4.25
C ARG A 165 23.58 7.49 -4.69
N ASP A 166 24.88 7.66 -4.86
CA ASP A 166 25.77 6.53 -5.11
C ASP A 166 26.20 5.93 -3.77
N LEU A 167 25.90 4.65 -3.58
CA LEU A 167 26.47 3.89 -2.47
C LEU A 167 27.79 3.28 -2.94
N VAL A 168 28.82 3.43 -2.11
CA VAL A 168 30.18 2.97 -2.40
C VAL A 168 30.61 1.99 -1.33
N ALA A 169 31.14 0.82 -1.68
CA ALA A 169 31.82 -0.07 -0.76
C ALA A 169 33.24 -0.32 -1.25
N ARG A 170 34.23 -0.22 -0.35
CA ARG A 170 35.64 -0.42 -0.66
C ARG A 170 36.21 -1.48 0.27
N VAL A 171 36.99 -2.40 -0.29
CA VAL A 171 37.75 -3.41 0.43
C VAL A 171 39.21 -3.32 -0.01
N VAL A 172 40.13 -3.44 0.94
CA VAL A 172 41.58 -3.45 0.72
C VAL A 172 42.13 -4.79 1.19
N MET A 173 42.99 -5.42 0.39
CA MET A 173 43.69 -6.65 0.72
C MET A 173 45.17 -6.55 0.34
N LEU A 174 46.01 -7.43 0.88
CA LEU A 174 47.39 -7.57 0.43
C LEU A 174 47.46 -8.55 -0.74
N LYS A 175 48.24 -8.19 -1.77
CA LYS A 175 48.56 -9.06 -2.89
C LYS A 175 49.38 -10.26 -2.39
N GLU A 176 48.87 -11.47 -2.61
CA GLU A 176 49.48 -12.74 -2.22
C GLU A 176 50.74 -13.06 -3.00
#